data_AF-A0A7X6VV94-F1
#
_entry.id   AF-A0A7X6VV94-F1
#
_cell.length_a   1.000
_cell.length_b   1.000
_cell.length_c   1.000
_cell.angle_alpha   90.00
_cell.angle_beta   90.00
_cell.angle_gamma   90.00
#
_symmetry.space_group_name_H-M   'P 1'
#
loop_
_entity.id
_entity.type
_entity.pdbx_description
1 polymer ?
#
loop_
_entity_poly.entity_id
_entity_poly.type
_entity_poly.pdbx_seq_one_letter_code
_entity_poly.pdbx_strand_id
1 'polypeptide(L)'
;MPEINKHITLPKNVATGDDLDYAFLREKGLEYIEQLASDLWTDYNSHDPGITILEMLAYALTDLGARLEMPLENILAPEDEDAASIGEQFFKALQILPSQPVTEADYRKLFIGIEGVKNCWLKPYQKTVYVDCKNNRLSYSSDDFKDIDDSFKTEFQLQGLYSVIVDFDDFDPDEFPDEDAVNDGKERIYEEIKTRFHANRNLCEDLVDIMEVKTHPIAVCAGIELNPEADEELVHAHVLRAIDNYFSPSIKFYSLKQMLEKGYTSDQIFEGPVLENGFIDPQELKNAKLRTEVRLSDIMNLIMNIEGVKVIKDITIKDCNNPEDEGESWIICVEEGKKPVCCPDSAYSYYKSVLPVNVNHKKVDAYLDEMEKAAKAEQEQARFNMEPEIPAGRFLNTGETTTIQNDFPDTYGIGPNGLPSHVETARKAQAKQLKGYLLFFDQMLATYFAHLGKVKDILSVDNKLKETYFAQAVKDIKGFSELVSGYPENDDEALSDLLFSGLDNRVERKN
;
A
#
# COMPACT_ATOMS: atom_id res chain seq x y z
N MET A 1 12.62 2.18 -23.05
CA MET A 1 12.07 1.58 -24.28
C MET A 1 11.39 2.69 -25.07
N PRO A 2 11.55 2.78 -26.40
CA PRO A 2 10.91 3.84 -27.18
C PRO A 2 9.41 3.55 -27.24
N GLU A 3 8.59 4.56 -26.90
CA GLU A 3 7.15 4.52 -27.03
C GLU A 3 6.76 4.22 -28.48
N ILE A 4 6.34 2.99 -28.74
CA ILE A 4 5.72 2.63 -30.01
C ILE A 4 4.37 3.33 -30.01
N ASN A 5 4.25 4.38 -30.83
CA ASN A 5 2.98 5.02 -31.17
C ASN A 5 1.97 3.92 -31.53
N LYS A 6 1.03 3.63 -30.61
CA LYS A 6 -0.10 2.75 -30.87
C LYS A 6 -0.96 3.42 -31.93
N HIS A 7 -0.89 2.94 -33.17
CA HIS A 7 -1.84 3.33 -34.18
C HIS A 7 -3.25 2.89 -33.75
N ILE A 8 -4.12 3.85 -33.46
CA ILE A 8 -5.53 3.60 -33.20
C ILE A 8 -6.14 3.12 -34.51
N THR A 9 -6.47 1.85 -34.58
CA THR A 9 -7.11 1.26 -35.77
C THR A 9 -8.62 1.31 -35.54
N LEU A 10 -9.33 2.12 -36.32
CA LEU A 10 -10.79 2.15 -36.25
C LEU A 10 -11.34 0.82 -36.79
N PRO A 11 -12.09 0.06 -35.98
CA PRO A 11 -12.67 -1.20 -36.43
C PRO A 11 -13.67 -0.95 -37.57
N LYS A 12 -13.66 -1.82 -38.58
CA LYS A 12 -14.59 -1.73 -39.72
C LYS A 12 -16.03 -2.09 -39.34
N ASN A 13 -16.19 -2.87 -38.26
CA ASN A 13 -17.49 -3.17 -37.68
C ASN A 13 -17.61 -2.41 -36.36
N VAL A 14 -18.62 -1.55 -36.27
CA VAL A 14 -18.93 -0.72 -35.10
C VAL A 14 -20.15 -1.24 -34.34
N ALA A 15 -20.80 -2.31 -34.84
CA ALA A 15 -21.93 -2.93 -34.15
C ALA A 15 -21.42 -3.72 -32.94
N THR A 16 -21.66 -3.20 -31.74
CA THR A 16 -21.29 -3.82 -30.47
C THR A 16 -22.31 -4.88 -30.03
N GLY A 17 -23.56 -4.75 -30.47
CA GLY A 17 -24.64 -5.68 -30.11
C GLY A 17 -25.10 -5.54 -28.66
N ASP A 18 -24.91 -4.36 -28.08
CA ASP A 18 -25.27 -3.98 -26.72
C ASP A 18 -25.89 -2.57 -26.69
N ASP A 19 -25.99 -1.96 -25.51
CA ASP A 19 -26.55 -0.63 -25.28
C ASP A 19 -25.73 0.52 -25.87
N LEU A 20 -24.53 0.28 -26.40
CA LEU A 20 -23.77 1.26 -27.18
C LEU A 20 -24.20 1.30 -28.66
N ASP A 21 -25.00 0.33 -29.11
CA ASP A 21 -25.45 0.21 -30.50
C ASP A 21 -26.91 0.60 -30.65
N TYR A 22 -27.12 1.82 -31.17
CA TYR A 22 -28.44 2.34 -31.52
C TYR A 22 -29.26 1.39 -32.41
N ALA A 23 -28.63 0.79 -33.43
CA ALA A 23 -29.34 -0.05 -34.38
C ALA A 23 -29.82 -1.34 -33.70
N PHE A 24 -28.98 -1.90 -32.84
CA PHE A 24 -29.34 -3.04 -32.00
C PHE A 24 -30.49 -2.72 -31.04
N LEU A 25 -30.43 -1.59 -30.32
CA LEU A 25 -31.50 -1.17 -29.41
C LEU A 25 -32.83 -0.95 -30.13
N ARG A 26 -32.78 -0.34 -31.33
CA ARG A 26 -33.95 -0.16 -32.18
C ARG A 26 -34.52 -1.49 -32.65
N GLU A 27 -33.69 -2.43 -33.09
CA GLU A 27 -34.11 -3.78 -33.49
C GLU A 27 -34.76 -4.52 -32.32
N LYS A 28 -34.16 -4.46 -31.13
CA LYS A 28 -34.75 -5.07 -29.92
C LYS A 28 -36.08 -4.45 -29.53
N GLY A 29 -36.22 -3.13 -29.64
CA GLY A 29 -37.50 -2.46 -29.42
C GLY A 29 -38.59 -2.94 -30.38
N LEU A 30 -38.25 -3.11 -31.66
CA LEU A 30 -39.16 -3.66 -32.67
C LEU A 30 -39.56 -5.10 -32.34
N GLU A 31 -38.60 -5.96 -31.97
CA GLU A 31 -38.87 -7.33 -31.54
C GLU A 31 -39.89 -7.36 -30.38
N TYR A 32 -39.74 -6.47 -29.37
CA TYR A 32 -40.69 -6.39 -28.26
C TYR A 32 -42.08 -5.91 -28.70
N ILE A 33 -42.16 -4.93 -29.60
CA ILE A 33 -43.45 -4.46 -30.15
C ILE A 33 -44.14 -5.58 -30.91
N GLU A 34 -43.42 -6.32 -31.76
CA GLU A 34 -43.95 -7.45 -32.51
C GLU A 34 -44.49 -8.54 -31.57
N GLN A 35 -43.75 -8.87 -30.51
CA GLN A 35 -44.15 -9.89 -29.54
C GLN A 35 -45.39 -9.48 -28.73
N LEU A 36 -45.49 -8.21 -28.33
CA LEU A 36 -46.52 -7.74 -27.41
C LEU A 36 -47.77 -7.22 -28.11
N ALA A 37 -47.64 -6.73 -29.35
CA ALA A 37 -48.68 -5.94 -30.00
C ALA A 37 -48.92 -6.27 -31.48
N SER A 38 -48.33 -7.33 -32.04
CA SER A 38 -48.52 -7.68 -33.48
C SER A 38 -49.97 -7.89 -33.91
N ASP A 39 -50.86 -8.26 -32.99
CA ASP A 39 -52.30 -8.39 -33.28
C ASP A 39 -53.00 -7.03 -33.51
N LEU A 40 -52.43 -5.92 -33.03
CA LEU A 40 -53.01 -4.57 -33.07
C LEU A 40 -52.19 -3.59 -33.90
N TRP A 41 -50.87 -3.60 -33.75
CA TRP A 41 -49.93 -2.69 -34.41
C TRP A 41 -49.07 -3.49 -35.38
N THR A 42 -49.30 -3.29 -36.68
CA THR A 42 -48.70 -4.09 -37.77
C THR A 42 -47.81 -3.28 -38.71
N ASP A 43 -47.76 -1.95 -38.54
CA ASP A 43 -46.93 -1.05 -39.35
C ASP A 43 -45.70 -0.61 -38.57
N TYR A 44 -44.53 -1.13 -38.94
CA TYR A 44 -43.25 -0.85 -38.29
C TYR A 44 -42.34 0.07 -39.12
N ASN A 45 -42.92 0.79 -40.08
CA ASN A 45 -42.16 1.67 -40.95
C ASN A 45 -41.84 3.01 -40.27
N SER A 46 -40.81 3.70 -40.76
CA SER A 46 -40.31 4.97 -40.21
C SER A 46 -41.30 6.15 -40.28
N HIS A 47 -42.42 6.00 -40.97
CA HIS A 47 -43.46 7.04 -41.04
C HIS A 47 -44.48 6.92 -39.90
N ASP A 48 -44.48 5.80 -39.18
CA ASP A 48 -45.30 5.61 -37.99
C ASP A 48 -44.72 6.41 -36.80
N PRO A 49 -45.51 7.28 -36.15
CA PRO A 49 -45.06 8.05 -35.00
C PRO A 49 -44.57 7.23 -33.80
N GLY A 50 -45.13 6.04 -33.59
CA GLY A 50 -44.68 5.13 -32.53
C GLY A 50 -43.28 4.59 -32.79
N ILE A 51 -42.92 4.36 -34.06
CA ILE A 51 -41.56 3.99 -34.44
C ILE A 51 -40.61 5.17 -34.25
N THR A 52 -41.03 6.40 -34.57
CA THR A 52 -40.24 7.59 -34.25
C THR A 52 -39.96 7.71 -32.74
N ILE A 53 -40.96 7.43 -31.88
CA ILE A 53 -40.77 7.44 -30.43
C ILE A 53 -39.75 6.38 -30.01
N LEU A 54 -39.86 5.15 -30.53
CA LEU A 54 -38.90 4.10 -30.26
C LEU A 54 -37.47 4.51 -30.66
N GLU A 55 -37.32 5.15 -31.82
CA GLU A 55 -36.02 5.63 -32.30
C GLU A 55 -35.43 6.69 -31.36
N MET A 56 -36.23 7.63 -30.84
CA MET A 56 -35.73 8.61 -29.86
C MET A 56 -35.33 7.96 -28.54
N LEU A 57 -36.10 6.98 -28.06
CA LEU A 57 -35.77 6.23 -26.84
C LEU A 57 -34.49 5.40 -27.01
N ALA A 58 -34.32 4.74 -28.17
CA ALA A 58 -33.10 3.99 -28.48
C ALA A 58 -31.87 4.90 -28.49
N TYR A 59 -31.99 6.12 -29.03
CA TYR A 59 -30.91 7.11 -28.99
C TYR A 59 -30.57 7.54 -27.57
N ALA A 60 -31.57 7.86 -26.74
CA ALA A 60 -31.35 8.27 -25.35
C ALA A 60 -30.72 7.14 -24.51
N LEU A 61 -31.11 5.88 -24.73
CA LEU A 61 -30.48 4.72 -24.11
C LEU A 61 -29.03 4.54 -24.57
N THR A 62 -28.74 4.84 -25.84
CA THR A 62 -27.36 4.80 -26.37
C THR A 62 -26.46 5.82 -25.68
N ASP A 63 -26.97 7.05 -25.41
CA ASP A 63 -26.24 8.06 -24.63
C ASP A 63 -26.00 7.57 -23.19
N LEU A 64 -27.02 7.04 -22.53
CA LEU A 64 -26.86 6.46 -21.18
C LEU A 64 -25.78 5.37 -21.16
N GLY A 65 -25.84 4.41 -22.09
CA GLY A 65 -24.83 3.35 -22.24
C GLY A 65 -23.43 3.91 -22.44
N ALA A 66 -23.27 4.92 -23.30
CA ALA A 66 -21.98 5.55 -23.55
C ALA A 66 -21.38 6.21 -22.30
N ARG A 67 -22.22 6.74 -21.40
CA ARG A 67 -21.76 7.33 -20.13
C ARG A 67 -21.46 6.30 -19.05
N LEU A 68 -22.17 5.17 -19.06
CA LEU A 68 -21.87 4.03 -18.18
C LEU A 68 -20.49 3.42 -18.48
N GLU A 69 -20.09 3.42 -19.76
CA GLU A 69 -18.81 2.89 -20.25
C GLU A 69 -17.64 3.91 -20.19
N MET A 70 -17.84 5.07 -19.57
CA MET A 70 -16.74 6.02 -19.34
C MET A 70 -15.68 5.41 -18.41
N PRO A 71 -14.40 5.81 -18.54
CA PRO A 71 -13.36 5.40 -17.60
C PRO A 71 -13.78 5.67 -16.15
N LEU A 72 -13.60 4.67 -15.27
CA LEU A 72 -14.09 4.72 -13.90
C LEU A 72 -13.56 5.95 -13.14
N GLU A 73 -12.30 6.33 -13.37
CA GLU A 73 -11.70 7.53 -12.80
C GLU A 73 -12.49 8.80 -13.14
N ASN A 74 -13.10 8.89 -14.32
CA ASN A 74 -13.92 10.05 -14.72
C ASN A 74 -15.31 10.01 -14.05
N ILE A 75 -15.88 8.82 -13.85
CA ILE A 75 -17.15 8.65 -13.13
C ILE A 75 -16.98 9.02 -11.66
N LEU A 76 -15.83 8.67 -11.07
CA LEU A 76 -15.51 8.94 -9.66
C LEU A 76 -14.92 10.34 -9.42
N ALA A 77 -14.66 11.11 -10.48
CA ALA A 77 -14.01 12.40 -10.38
C ALA A 77 -14.85 13.40 -9.55
N PRO A 78 -14.21 14.19 -8.66
CA PRO A 78 -14.89 15.25 -7.93
C PRO A 78 -15.37 16.35 -8.87
N GLU A 79 -16.48 17.02 -8.52
CA GLU A 79 -17.07 18.08 -9.35
C GLU A 79 -16.25 19.37 -9.32
N ASP A 80 -15.66 19.68 -8.16
CA ASP A 80 -14.81 20.83 -7.89
C ASP A 80 -13.67 20.46 -6.92
N GLU A 81 -12.82 21.43 -6.59
CA GLU A 81 -11.70 21.26 -5.65
C GLU A 81 -12.14 21.08 -4.20
N ASP A 82 -13.40 21.41 -3.86
CA ASP A 82 -13.94 21.29 -2.49
C ASP A 82 -14.51 19.87 -2.24
N ALA A 83 -14.84 19.12 -3.29
CA ALA A 83 -15.33 17.75 -3.22
C ALA A 83 -14.20 16.73 -2.97
N ALA A 84 -14.54 15.64 -2.28
CA ALA A 84 -13.59 14.57 -1.93
C ALA A 84 -12.93 13.98 -3.19
N SER A 85 -11.61 14.03 -3.22
CA SER A 85 -10.79 13.40 -4.26
C SER A 85 -11.03 11.89 -4.29
N ILE A 86 -10.71 11.25 -5.42
CA ILE A 86 -10.86 9.78 -5.55
C ILE A 86 -10.15 9.04 -4.40
N GLY A 87 -9.01 9.55 -3.95
CA GLY A 87 -8.25 8.95 -2.85
C GLY A 87 -8.86 9.10 -1.45
N GLU A 88 -9.80 10.03 -1.28
CA GLU A 88 -10.53 10.23 -0.02
C GLU A 88 -11.85 9.45 0.00
N GLN A 89 -12.32 8.99 -1.17
CA GLN A 89 -13.53 8.17 -1.29
C GLN A 89 -13.31 6.72 -0.83
N PHE A 90 -12.06 6.26 -0.77
CA PHE A 90 -11.71 4.88 -0.41
C PHE A 90 -10.65 4.83 0.69
N PHE A 91 -10.56 3.69 1.37
CA PHE A 91 -9.46 3.44 2.28
C PHE A 91 -8.15 3.29 1.53
N LYS A 92 -7.11 3.93 2.06
CA LYS A 92 -5.75 3.79 1.55
C LYS A 92 -5.11 2.49 2.05
N ALA A 93 -4.13 1.97 1.30
CA ALA A 93 -3.43 0.75 1.67
C ALA A 93 -2.85 0.80 3.10
N LEU A 94 -2.21 1.92 3.47
CA LEU A 94 -1.65 2.15 4.82
C LEU A 94 -2.70 2.20 5.94
N GLN A 95 -3.99 2.36 5.62
CA GLN A 95 -5.06 2.42 6.62
C GLN A 95 -5.65 1.04 6.95
N ILE A 96 -5.62 0.10 6.00
CA ILE A 96 -6.38 -1.17 6.11
C ILE A 96 -5.54 -2.43 6.03
N LEU A 97 -4.35 -2.39 5.43
CA LEU A 97 -3.50 -3.58 5.29
C LEU A 97 -2.56 -3.80 6.49
N PRO A 98 -1.94 -2.75 7.08
CA PRO A 98 -1.03 -2.94 8.21
C PRO A 98 -1.68 -3.59 9.42
N SER A 99 -0.90 -4.39 10.13
CA SER A 99 -1.29 -5.08 11.36
C SER A 99 -0.47 -4.59 12.54
N GLN A 100 -0.99 -4.76 13.75
CA GLN A 100 -0.25 -4.43 14.97
C GLN A 100 0.87 -5.45 15.19
N PRO A 101 2.00 -5.07 15.81
CA PRO A 101 3.14 -5.98 15.97
C PRO A 101 2.83 -7.06 17.01
N VAL A 102 2.76 -8.31 16.55
CA VAL A 102 2.44 -9.48 17.41
C VAL A 102 3.53 -10.54 17.41
N THR A 103 4.48 -10.47 16.46
CA THR A 103 5.59 -11.41 16.38
C THR A 103 6.93 -10.76 16.76
N GLU A 104 7.92 -11.59 17.10
CA GLU A 104 9.31 -11.15 17.28
C GLU A 104 9.79 -10.30 16.08
N ALA A 105 9.46 -10.73 14.85
CA ALA A 105 9.86 -10.03 13.64
C ALA A 105 9.21 -8.64 13.52
N ASP A 106 7.96 -8.49 13.95
CA ASP A 106 7.25 -7.22 13.91
C ASP A 106 7.83 -6.21 14.90
N TYR A 107 8.11 -6.65 16.13
CA TYR A 107 8.81 -5.82 17.10
C TYR A 107 10.22 -5.45 16.62
N ARG A 108 10.93 -6.38 15.97
CA ARG A 108 12.22 -6.07 15.34
C ARG A 108 12.06 -4.97 14.27
N LYS A 109 11.09 -5.08 13.36
CA LYS A 109 10.80 -4.02 12.37
C LYS A 109 10.52 -2.67 13.04
N LEU A 110 9.68 -2.68 14.09
CA LEU A 110 9.28 -1.47 14.83
C LEU A 110 10.48 -0.73 15.46
N PHE A 111 11.42 -1.48 16.03
CA PHE A 111 12.60 -0.94 16.70
C PHE A 111 13.73 -0.57 15.74
N ILE A 112 13.93 -1.33 14.65
CA ILE A 112 14.88 -0.98 13.58
C ILE A 112 14.45 0.33 12.90
N GLY A 113 13.16 0.67 12.94
CA GLY A 113 12.66 1.98 12.52
C GLY A 113 13.10 3.16 13.41
N ILE A 114 13.82 2.93 14.51
CA ILE A 114 14.38 3.99 15.36
C ILE A 114 15.76 4.36 14.85
N GLU A 115 15.99 5.66 14.62
CA GLU A 115 17.29 6.19 14.21
C GLU A 115 18.39 5.87 15.24
N GLY A 116 19.46 5.21 14.76
CA GLY A 116 20.58 4.72 15.56
C GLY A 116 20.51 3.23 15.92
N VAL A 117 19.47 2.50 15.49
CA VAL A 117 19.35 1.06 15.69
C VAL A 117 19.69 0.32 14.38
N LYS A 118 20.89 -0.26 14.32
CA LYS A 118 21.33 -1.14 13.22
C LYS A 118 20.48 -2.41 13.13
N ASN A 119 20.25 -3.04 14.28
CA ASN A 119 19.45 -4.26 14.42
C ASN A 119 19.00 -4.44 15.88
N CYS A 120 18.06 -5.34 16.12
CA CYS A 120 17.68 -5.73 17.47
C CYS A 120 17.09 -7.14 17.50
N TRP A 121 17.01 -7.74 18.68
CA TRP A 121 16.42 -9.05 18.89
C TRP A 121 15.62 -9.08 20.19
N LEU A 122 14.35 -9.45 20.07
CA LEU A 122 13.48 -9.68 21.21
C LEU A 122 13.67 -11.13 21.69
N LYS A 123 13.98 -11.31 22.97
CA LYS A 123 14.19 -12.64 23.58
C LYS A 123 13.27 -12.84 24.78
N PRO A 124 12.74 -14.05 25.00
CA PRO A 124 12.04 -14.36 26.24
C PRO A 124 12.96 -14.23 27.45
N TYR A 125 12.51 -13.49 28.46
CA TYR A 125 13.19 -13.35 29.75
C TYR A 125 12.70 -14.42 30.72
N GLN A 126 13.63 -15.25 31.22
CA GLN A 126 13.29 -16.32 32.17
C GLN A 126 13.23 -15.77 33.60
N LYS A 127 12.07 -15.88 34.23
CA LYS A 127 11.88 -15.52 35.65
C LYS A 127 11.18 -16.64 36.39
N THR A 128 11.92 -17.32 37.28
CA THR A 128 11.34 -18.30 38.20
C THR A 128 10.52 -17.61 39.28
N VAL A 129 9.31 -18.11 39.52
CA VAL A 129 8.46 -17.76 40.65
C VAL A 129 8.37 -18.96 41.58
N TYR A 130 8.71 -18.73 42.85
CA TYR A 130 8.61 -19.72 43.90
C TYR A 130 7.27 -19.59 44.61
N VAL A 131 6.68 -20.72 44.98
CA VAL A 131 5.35 -20.80 45.58
C VAL A 131 5.43 -21.55 46.90
N ASP A 132 4.86 -20.93 47.93
CA ASP A 132 4.53 -21.55 49.20
C ASP A 132 3.06 -21.97 49.16
N CYS A 133 2.83 -23.26 48.90
CA CYS A 133 1.50 -23.86 48.84
C CYS A 133 0.81 -23.93 50.20
N LYS A 134 1.55 -23.83 51.32
CA LYS A 134 1.00 -23.90 52.66
C LYS A 134 0.36 -22.58 53.08
N ASN A 135 0.99 -21.45 52.75
CA ASN A 135 0.49 -20.11 53.12
C ASN A 135 -0.02 -19.27 51.94
N ASN A 136 -0.13 -19.84 50.73
CA ASN A 136 -0.57 -19.17 49.51
C ASN A 136 0.26 -17.91 49.16
N ARG A 137 1.59 -18.02 49.25
CA ARG A 137 2.50 -16.90 48.97
C ARG A 137 3.35 -17.18 47.73
N LEU A 138 3.62 -16.12 46.98
CA LEU A 138 4.54 -16.11 45.84
C LEU A 138 5.76 -15.26 46.19
N SER A 139 6.94 -15.69 45.74
CA SER A 139 8.16 -14.87 45.80
C SER A 139 9.03 -15.10 44.57
N TYR A 140 9.84 -14.09 44.25
CA TYR A 140 10.91 -14.18 43.25
C TYR A 140 12.24 -14.70 43.83
N SER A 141 12.30 -14.95 45.14
CA SER A 141 13.47 -15.48 45.82
C SER A 141 13.12 -16.78 46.52
N SER A 142 13.88 -17.84 46.25
CA SER A 142 13.77 -19.12 46.97
C SER A 142 14.04 -18.95 48.46
N ASP A 143 14.81 -17.92 48.83
CA ASP A 143 15.26 -17.69 50.20
C ASP A 143 14.12 -17.32 51.15
N ASP A 144 13.03 -16.76 50.63
CA ASP A 144 11.86 -16.36 51.42
C ASP A 144 11.08 -17.55 51.98
N PHE A 145 11.35 -18.76 51.46
CA PHE A 145 10.69 -20.00 51.85
C PHE A 145 11.65 -21.03 52.46
N LYS A 146 12.84 -20.63 52.92
CA LYS A 146 13.82 -21.53 53.55
C LYS A 146 13.25 -22.36 54.71
N ASP A 147 12.38 -21.76 55.52
CA ASP A 147 11.79 -22.38 56.72
C ASP A 147 10.57 -23.28 56.42
N ILE A 148 10.20 -23.42 55.15
CA ILE A 148 9.06 -24.24 54.72
C ILE A 148 9.54 -25.63 54.35
N ASP A 149 8.74 -26.64 54.66
CA ASP A 149 9.00 -28.02 54.25
C ASP A 149 8.88 -28.16 52.72
N ASP A 150 9.80 -28.91 52.11
CA ASP A 150 9.90 -29.03 50.65
C ASP A 150 8.65 -29.64 50.01
N SER A 151 7.84 -30.40 50.77
CA SER A 151 6.56 -30.92 50.27
C SER A 151 5.51 -29.84 49.97
N PHE A 152 5.70 -28.61 50.47
CA PHE A 152 4.83 -27.46 50.21
C PHE A 152 5.45 -26.42 49.28
N LYS A 153 6.64 -26.69 48.72
CA LYS A 153 7.30 -25.81 47.76
C LYS A 153 7.03 -26.27 46.34
N THR A 154 6.75 -25.31 45.46
CA THR A 154 6.78 -25.53 44.02
C THR A 154 7.33 -24.28 43.33
N GLU A 155 7.67 -24.41 42.05
CA GLU A 155 8.18 -23.33 41.22
C GLU A 155 7.62 -23.42 39.80
N PHE A 156 7.55 -22.28 39.13
CA PHE A 156 7.21 -22.21 37.71
C PHE A 156 7.92 -21.03 37.03
N GLN A 157 8.07 -21.10 35.71
CA GLN A 157 8.62 -20.01 34.90
C GLN A 157 7.52 -19.06 34.48
N LEU A 158 7.65 -17.78 34.86
CA LEU A 158 6.76 -16.73 34.41
C LEU A 158 6.97 -16.50 32.91
N GLN A 159 5.88 -16.58 32.14
CA GLN A 159 5.86 -16.38 30.70
C GLN A 159 5.47 -14.93 30.36
N GLY A 160 5.77 -14.49 29.14
CA GLY A 160 5.40 -13.17 28.64
C GLY A 160 6.35 -12.05 29.06
N LEU A 161 7.46 -12.35 29.71
CA LEU A 161 8.51 -11.38 29.97
C LEU A 161 9.53 -11.41 28.83
N TYR A 162 9.98 -10.24 28.40
CA TYR A 162 10.95 -10.12 27.31
C TYR A 162 12.13 -9.22 27.68
N SER A 163 13.25 -9.50 27.01
CA SER A 163 14.43 -8.65 26.94
C SER A 163 14.70 -8.26 25.49
N VAL A 164 15.19 -7.04 25.28
CA VAL A 164 15.59 -6.57 23.94
C VAL A 164 17.10 -6.41 23.91
N ILE A 165 17.73 -7.07 22.94
CA ILE A 165 19.16 -6.89 22.65
C ILE A 165 19.26 -5.95 21.45
N VAL A 166 20.00 -4.85 21.59
CA VAL A 166 20.13 -3.79 20.59
C VAL A 166 21.53 -3.80 20.00
N ASP A 167 21.61 -3.80 18.67
CA ASP A 167 22.80 -3.46 17.91
C ASP A 167 22.66 -2.01 17.42
N PHE A 168 23.57 -1.14 17.84
CA PHE A 168 23.55 0.26 17.46
C PHE A 168 24.26 0.47 16.13
N ASP A 169 23.83 1.50 15.40
CA ASP A 169 24.66 2.06 14.34
C ASP A 169 25.95 2.67 14.93
N ASP A 170 26.96 2.84 14.09
CA ASP A 170 28.17 3.53 14.51
C ASP A 170 27.84 5.00 14.80
N PHE A 171 28.28 5.48 15.97
CA PHE A 171 28.05 6.86 16.40
C PHE A 171 29.05 7.78 15.69
N ASP A 172 28.55 8.72 14.90
CA ASP A 172 29.37 9.69 14.18
C ASP A 172 30.19 10.53 15.18
N PRO A 173 31.52 10.52 15.13
CA PRO A 173 32.36 11.30 16.04
C PRO A 173 32.11 12.82 15.98
N ASP A 174 31.58 13.34 14.87
CA ASP A 174 31.22 14.76 14.75
C ASP A 174 29.94 15.09 15.53
N GLU A 175 29.00 14.14 15.64
CA GLU A 175 27.75 14.29 16.41
C GLU A 175 27.89 13.84 17.88
N PHE A 176 28.71 12.81 18.11
CA PHE A 176 28.95 12.17 19.40
C PHE A 176 30.45 12.21 19.74
N PRO A 177 30.97 13.36 20.20
CA PRO A 177 32.41 13.59 20.32
C PRO A 177 33.08 12.88 21.51
N ASP A 178 32.31 12.43 22.49
CA ASP A 178 32.80 11.78 23.72
C ASP A 178 31.89 10.63 24.18
N GLU A 179 32.40 9.83 25.12
CA GLU A 179 31.69 8.66 25.65
C GLU A 179 30.37 9.04 26.35
N ASP A 180 30.31 10.22 26.98
CA ASP A 180 29.10 10.69 27.66
C ASP A 180 27.99 10.97 26.62
N ALA A 181 28.32 11.64 25.50
CA ALA A 181 27.39 11.86 24.40
C ALA A 181 26.88 10.54 23.79
N VAL A 182 27.76 9.55 23.60
CA VAL A 182 27.37 8.21 23.12
C VAL A 182 26.40 7.54 24.11
N ASN A 183 26.69 7.61 25.41
CA ASN A 183 25.82 7.05 26.44
C ASN A 183 24.44 7.74 26.48
N ASP A 184 24.40 9.07 26.35
CA ASP A 184 23.16 9.83 26.24
C ASP A 184 22.35 9.42 24.99
N GLY A 185 23.04 9.20 23.86
CA GLY A 185 22.44 8.69 22.63
C GLY A 185 21.83 7.30 22.80
N LYS A 186 22.54 6.39 23.47
CA LYS A 186 22.04 5.04 23.81
C LYS A 186 20.83 5.09 24.74
N GLU A 187 20.87 5.92 25.78
CA GLU A 187 19.74 6.07 26.73
C GLU A 187 18.48 6.61 26.03
N ARG A 188 18.64 7.59 25.13
CA ARG A 188 17.55 8.08 24.28
C ARG A 188 16.92 6.94 23.47
N ILE A 189 17.74 6.09 22.85
CA ILE A 189 17.25 4.95 22.06
C ILE A 189 16.54 3.93 22.97
N TYR A 190 17.06 3.65 24.15
CA TYR A 190 16.41 2.76 25.11
C TYR A 190 15.04 3.27 25.56
N GLU A 191 14.90 4.56 25.83
CA GLU A 191 13.61 5.17 26.18
C GLU A 191 12.61 5.14 25.00
N GLU A 192 13.09 5.33 23.77
CA GLU A 192 12.26 5.21 22.57
C GLU A 192 11.77 3.76 22.36
N ILE A 193 12.66 2.76 22.53
CA ILE A 193 12.28 1.35 22.47
C ILE A 193 11.24 1.03 23.55
N LYS A 194 11.43 1.48 24.79
CA LYS A 194 10.44 1.31 25.87
C LYS A 194 9.11 1.92 25.47
N THR A 195 9.11 3.15 24.97
CA THR A 195 7.89 3.86 24.58
C THR A 195 7.15 3.13 23.47
N ARG A 196 7.85 2.71 22.40
CA ARG A 196 7.25 1.96 21.29
C ARG A 196 6.76 0.59 21.70
N PHE A 197 7.49 -0.14 22.56
CA PHE A 197 7.04 -1.42 23.07
C PHE A 197 5.74 -1.26 23.87
N HIS A 198 5.69 -0.31 24.82
CA HIS A 198 4.52 -0.11 25.68
C HIS A 198 3.29 0.41 24.92
N ALA A 199 3.49 1.19 23.86
CA ALA A 199 2.41 1.61 22.96
C ALA A 199 1.79 0.45 22.18
N ASN A 200 2.54 -0.63 21.95
CA ASN A 200 2.11 -1.79 21.17
C ASN A 200 2.02 -3.09 22.01
N ARG A 201 2.11 -2.98 23.35
CA ARG A 201 2.26 -4.12 24.25
C ARG A 201 1.07 -5.08 24.16
N ASN A 202 1.34 -6.34 23.84
CA ASN A 202 0.31 -7.37 23.79
C ASN A 202 -0.20 -7.75 25.19
N LEU A 203 -1.29 -8.53 25.21
CA LEU A 203 -1.87 -9.05 26.44
C LEU A 203 -0.89 -9.95 27.19
N CYS A 204 -0.75 -9.72 28.49
CA CYS A 204 0.11 -10.50 29.39
C CYS A 204 1.61 -10.49 29.02
N GLU A 205 2.06 -9.53 28.22
CA GLU A 205 3.47 -9.35 27.88
C GLU A 205 4.05 -8.12 28.58
N ASP A 206 5.33 -8.17 28.96
CA ASP A 206 6.04 -7.05 29.58
C ASP A 206 7.53 -7.02 29.21
N LEU A 207 8.13 -5.83 29.24
CA LEU A 207 9.54 -5.61 28.92
C LEU A 207 10.35 -5.44 30.20
N VAL A 208 11.29 -6.35 30.44
CA VAL A 208 12.10 -6.38 31.67
C VAL A 208 13.35 -5.52 31.54
N ASP A 209 14.12 -5.74 30.48
CA ASP A 209 15.39 -5.06 30.24
C ASP A 209 15.69 -4.86 28.75
N ILE A 210 16.51 -3.84 28.49
CA ILE A 210 17.08 -3.54 27.19
C ILE A 210 18.59 -3.49 27.38
N MET A 211 19.33 -4.18 26.52
CA MET A 211 20.78 -4.34 26.64
C MET A 211 21.45 -4.16 25.28
N GLU A 212 22.67 -3.64 25.30
CA GLU A 212 23.54 -3.62 24.13
C GLU A 212 24.04 -5.04 23.80
N VAL A 213 24.10 -5.36 22.50
CA VAL A 213 24.70 -6.59 22.01
C VAL A 213 26.19 -6.64 22.34
N LYS A 214 26.63 -7.71 22.98
CA LYS A 214 28.05 -7.91 23.29
C LYS A 214 28.80 -8.38 22.04
N THR A 215 30.10 -8.15 21.97
CA THR A 215 30.93 -8.51 20.83
C THR A 215 31.74 -9.78 21.07
N HIS A 216 31.99 -10.54 20.00
CA HIS A 216 32.90 -11.67 19.94
C HIS A 216 33.99 -11.35 18.90
N PRO A 217 35.20 -10.97 19.33
CA PRO A 217 36.26 -10.50 18.43
C PRO A 217 36.86 -11.66 17.62
N ILE A 218 36.88 -11.52 16.29
CA ILE A 218 37.45 -12.48 15.35
C ILE A 218 38.47 -11.76 14.47
N ALA A 219 39.66 -12.32 14.31
CA ALA A 219 40.66 -11.82 13.38
C ALA A 219 40.45 -12.50 12.02
N VAL A 220 40.42 -11.71 10.95
CA VAL A 220 40.44 -12.20 9.58
C VAL A 220 41.75 -11.76 8.93
N CYS A 221 42.57 -12.72 8.52
CA CYS A 221 43.83 -12.46 7.86
C CYS A 221 43.78 -13.01 6.44
N ALA A 222 44.06 -12.19 5.42
CA ALA A 222 43.95 -12.60 4.02
C ALA A 222 45.05 -12.01 3.13
N GLY A 223 45.63 -12.84 2.29
CA GLY A 223 46.44 -12.46 1.14
C GLY A 223 45.60 -12.48 -0.14
N ILE A 224 45.38 -11.32 -0.77
CA ILE A 224 44.46 -11.15 -1.89
C ILE A 224 45.23 -10.67 -3.13
N GLU A 225 45.14 -11.42 -4.22
CA GLU A 225 45.61 -10.98 -5.54
C GLU A 225 44.51 -10.21 -6.27
N LEU A 226 44.86 -9.02 -6.76
CA LEU A 226 43.98 -8.12 -7.47
C LEU A 226 44.20 -8.19 -8.99
N ASN A 227 43.17 -7.81 -9.73
CA ASN A 227 43.29 -7.55 -11.17
C ASN A 227 44.21 -6.32 -11.40
N PRO A 228 45.01 -6.29 -12.48
CA PRO A 228 45.97 -5.21 -12.71
C PRO A 228 45.36 -3.80 -12.72
N GLU A 229 44.15 -3.67 -13.27
CA GLU A 229 43.42 -2.41 -13.43
C GLU A 229 42.51 -2.07 -12.23
N ALA A 230 42.42 -2.94 -11.22
CA ALA A 230 41.58 -2.70 -10.05
C ALA A 230 42.17 -1.58 -9.18
N ASP A 231 41.28 -0.73 -8.65
CA ASP A 231 41.59 0.24 -7.60
C ASP A 231 41.74 -0.50 -6.27
N GLU A 232 42.95 -0.50 -5.71
CA GLU A 232 43.27 -1.31 -4.54
C GLU A 232 42.62 -0.80 -3.26
N GLU A 233 42.42 0.53 -3.16
CA GLU A 233 41.78 1.15 -2.03
C GLU A 233 40.26 0.88 -2.04
N LEU A 234 39.63 0.97 -3.21
CA LEU A 234 38.20 0.65 -3.36
C LEU A 234 37.92 -0.83 -3.09
N VAL A 235 38.76 -1.74 -3.60
CA VAL A 235 38.62 -3.17 -3.32
C VAL A 235 38.78 -3.44 -1.82
N HIS A 236 39.73 -2.80 -1.15
CA HIS A 236 39.87 -2.97 0.30
C HIS A 236 38.63 -2.50 1.07
N ALA A 237 38.05 -1.36 0.70
CA ALA A 237 36.79 -0.87 1.29
C ALA A 237 35.65 -1.88 1.09
N HIS A 238 35.50 -2.46 -0.10
CA HIS A 238 34.52 -3.52 -0.35
C HIS A 238 34.77 -4.77 0.49
N VAL A 239 36.04 -5.18 0.68
CA VAL A 239 36.39 -6.34 1.52
C VAL A 239 35.96 -6.10 2.97
N LEU A 240 36.31 -4.94 3.53
CA LEU A 240 35.94 -4.58 4.91
C LEU A 240 34.42 -4.54 5.08
N ARG A 241 33.70 -3.88 4.16
CA ARG A 241 32.24 -3.80 4.21
C ARG A 241 31.55 -5.15 3.98
N ALA A 242 32.10 -6.03 3.16
CA ALA A 242 31.57 -7.37 2.95
C ALA A 242 31.74 -8.25 4.20
N ILE A 243 32.88 -8.16 4.88
CA ILE A 243 33.13 -8.89 6.13
C ILE A 243 32.27 -8.32 7.26
N ASP A 244 32.17 -6.99 7.39
CA ASP A 244 31.30 -6.37 8.40
C ASP A 244 29.83 -6.76 8.20
N ASN A 245 29.30 -6.64 6.97
CA ASN A 245 27.94 -7.08 6.66
C ASN A 245 27.75 -8.58 6.81
N TYR A 246 28.79 -9.39 6.62
CA TYR A 246 28.72 -10.81 6.95
C TYR A 246 28.56 -10.96 8.45
N PHE A 247 29.37 -10.31 9.27
CA PHE A 247 29.34 -10.42 10.72
C PHE A 247 28.07 -9.87 11.37
N SER A 248 27.68 -8.64 11.04
CA SER A 248 26.42 -8.01 11.46
C SER A 248 25.72 -7.41 10.23
N PRO A 249 24.79 -8.15 9.60
CA PRO A 249 24.06 -7.65 8.43
C PRO A 249 23.25 -6.40 8.76
N SER A 250 23.46 -5.35 7.97
CA SER A 250 22.64 -4.13 7.97
C SER A 250 21.28 -4.40 7.35
N ILE A 251 20.22 -3.88 7.96
CA ILE A 251 18.86 -3.95 7.42
C ILE A 251 18.58 -2.72 6.58
N LYS A 252 18.14 -2.95 5.34
CA LYS A 252 17.78 -1.88 4.41
C LYS A 252 16.29 -1.61 4.42
N PHE A 253 15.95 -0.34 4.20
CA PHE A 253 14.60 0.08 3.88
C PHE A 253 14.43 0.22 2.36
N TYR A 254 13.28 -0.18 1.87
CA TYR A 254 12.91 -0.14 0.46
C TYR A 254 11.65 0.71 0.27
N SER A 255 11.60 1.45 -0.84
CA SER A 255 10.36 2.11 -1.29
C SER A 255 9.32 1.07 -1.73
N LEU A 256 8.05 1.48 -1.81
CA LEU A 256 6.97 0.63 -2.32
C LEU A 256 7.31 0.09 -3.71
N LYS A 257 7.86 0.93 -4.60
CA LYS A 257 8.25 0.55 -5.96
C LYS A 257 9.32 -0.54 -5.97
N GLN A 258 10.37 -0.40 -5.16
CA GLN A 258 11.44 -1.40 -5.08
C GLN A 258 10.91 -2.75 -4.56
N MET A 259 10.00 -2.74 -3.60
CA MET A 259 9.38 -3.97 -3.09
C MET A 259 8.51 -4.66 -4.15
N LEU A 260 7.75 -3.89 -4.94
CA LEU A 260 6.98 -4.43 -6.08
C LEU A 260 7.92 -5.01 -7.16
N GLU A 261 9.02 -4.32 -7.48
CA GLU A 261 10.04 -4.80 -8.43
C GLU A 261 10.75 -6.08 -7.94
N LYS A 262 10.90 -6.25 -6.62
CA LYS A 262 11.35 -7.51 -5.99
C LYS A 262 10.34 -8.66 -6.09
N GLY A 263 9.11 -8.38 -6.54
CA GLY A 263 8.06 -9.38 -6.77
C GLY A 263 7.12 -9.63 -5.59
N TYR A 264 7.15 -8.78 -4.56
CA TYR A 264 6.19 -8.85 -3.45
C TYR A 264 4.83 -8.29 -3.88
N THR A 265 3.75 -8.89 -3.38
CA THR A 265 2.39 -8.36 -3.54
C THR A 265 2.07 -7.32 -2.47
N SER A 266 1.09 -6.43 -2.72
CA SER A 266 0.76 -5.36 -1.77
C SER A 266 0.44 -5.88 -0.36
N ASP A 267 -0.35 -6.94 -0.23
CA ASP A 267 -0.65 -7.57 1.06
C ASP A 267 0.62 -8.02 1.81
N GLN A 268 1.64 -8.52 1.10
CA GLN A 268 2.91 -8.92 1.71
C GLN A 268 3.78 -7.73 2.12
N ILE A 269 3.74 -6.65 1.34
CA ILE A 269 4.54 -5.43 1.60
C ILE A 269 4.04 -4.73 2.85
N PHE A 270 2.72 -4.61 2.99
CA PHE A 270 2.08 -3.94 4.12
C PHE A 270 1.86 -4.86 5.33
N GLU A 271 2.36 -6.09 5.32
CA GLU A 271 2.23 -7.01 6.46
C GLU A 271 3.10 -6.59 7.66
N GLY A 272 2.45 -6.46 8.82
CA GLY A 272 3.06 -6.04 10.07
C GLY A 272 2.88 -4.53 10.34
N PRO A 273 3.68 -3.97 11.26
CA PRO A 273 3.52 -2.60 11.72
C PRO A 273 3.88 -1.60 10.64
N VAL A 274 3.20 -0.45 10.66
CA VAL A 274 3.55 0.69 9.82
C VAL A 274 4.90 1.25 10.26
N LEU A 275 5.82 1.36 9.31
CA LEU A 275 7.12 1.97 9.51
C LEU A 275 7.14 3.33 8.85
N GLU A 276 7.88 4.28 9.43
CA GLU A 276 8.00 5.62 8.85
C GLU A 276 9.03 5.66 7.72
N ASN A 277 10.07 4.82 7.77
CA ASN A 277 11.27 4.92 6.91
C ASN A 277 11.23 4.01 5.67
N GLY A 278 10.05 3.55 5.25
CA GLY A 278 9.88 2.58 4.15
C GLY A 278 9.67 1.14 4.63
N PHE A 279 9.89 0.16 3.75
CA PHE A 279 9.58 -1.24 4.00
C PHE A 279 10.84 -2.08 4.22
N ILE A 280 10.76 -3.09 5.11
CA ILE A 280 11.84 -4.03 5.37
C ILE A 280 11.54 -5.35 4.69
N ASP A 281 12.50 -5.89 3.94
CA ASP A 281 12.38 -7.21 3.33
C ASP A 281 12.34 -8.31 4.42
N PRO A 282 11.26 -9.13 4.49
CA PRO A 282 11.14 -10.17 5.51
C PRO A 282 12.23 -11.24 5.47
N GLN A 283 12.79 -11.55 4.29
CA GLN A 283 13.87 -12.53 4.16
C GLN A 283 15.20 -11.94 4.64
N GLU A 284 15.48 -10.67 4.34
CA GLU A 284 16.68 -9.98 4.84
C GLU A 284 16.63 -9.89 6.37
N LEU A 285 15.48 -9.49 6.94
CA LEU A 285 15.28 -9.45 8.38
C LEU A 285 15.48 -10.82 9.06
N LYS A 286 15.00 -11.89 8.42
CA LYS A 286 15.17 -13.27 8.89
C LYS A 286 16.62 -13.72 8.85
N ASN A 287 17.37 -13.31 7.83
CA ASN A 287 18.78 -13.65 7.66
C ASN A 287 19.70 -12.83 8.56
N ALA A 288 19.28 -11.64 8.98
CA ALA A 288 20.01 -10.79 9.92
C ALA A 288 19.79 -11.18 11.40
N LYS A 289 19.76 -12.48 11.70
CA LYS A 289 19.78 -12.97 13.08
C LYS A 289 21.21 -12.97 13.60
N LEU A 290 21.37 -12.91 14.93
CA LEU A 290 22.67 -13.13 15.56
C LEU A 290 23.25 -14.46 15.08
N ARG A 291 24.46 -14.39 14.52
CA ARG A 291 25.15 -15.58 14.01
C ARG A 291 25.64 -16.43 15.17
N THR A 292 25.51 -17.73 15.00
CA THR A 292 26.03 -18.74 15.94
C THR A 292 27.40 -19.26 15.52
N GLU A 293 27.78 -19.07 14.26
CA GLU A 293 29.06 -19.53 13.72
C GLU A 293 29.53 -18.64 12.58
N VAL A 294 30.85 -18.52 12.46
CA VAL A 294 31.57 -17.84 11.39
C VAL A 294 32.35 -18.88 10.60
N ARG A 295 32.08 -18.97 9.30
CA ARG A 295 32.69 -19.97 8.41
C ARG A 295 33.70 -19.30 7.47
N LEU A 296 34.91 -19.83 7.44
CA LEU A 296 35.97 -19.36 6.55
C LEU A 296 35.55 -19.43 5.07
N SER A 297 34.83 -20.49 4.68
CA SER A 297 34.35 -20.69 3.31
C SER A 297 33.42 -19.58 2.83
N ASP A 298 32.58 -19.06 3.72
CA ASP A 298 31.64 -18.00 3.38
C ASP A 298 32.39 -16.69 3.15
N ILE A 299 33.35 -16.36 4.02
CA ILE A 299 34.22 -15.19 3.87
C ILE A 299 35.03 -15.29 2.58
N MET A 300 35.57 -16.47 2.26
CA MET A 300 36.27 -16.72 0.99
C MET A 300 35.38 -16.41 -0.21
N ASN A 301 34.15 -16.93 -0.21
CA ASN A 301 33.21 -16.71 -1.30
C ASN A 301 32.82 -15.23 -1.42
N LEU A 302 32.62 -14.53 -0.29
CA LEU A 302 32.33 -13.10 -0.27
C LEU A 302 33.46 -12.29 -0.89
N ILE A 303 34.70 -12.52 -0.45
CA ILE A 303 35.87 -11.81 -0.97
C ILE A 303 36.09 -12.13 -2.45
N MET A 304 35.96 -13.39 -2.88
CA MET A 304 36.12 -13.79 -4.28
C MET A 304 35.07 -13.17 -5.22
N ASN A 305 33.89 -12.83 -4.72
CA ASN A 305 32.83 -12.20 -5.50
C ASN A 305 32.98 -10.68 -5.64
N ILE A 306 33.96 -10.06 -4.98
CA ILE A 306 34.22 -8.62 -5.09
C ILE A 306 34.89 -8.33 -6.43
N GLU A 307 34.32 -7.39 -7.18
CA GLU A 307 34.90 -6.92 -8.43
C GLU A 307 36.31 -6.37 -8.20
N GLY A 308 37.28 -6.86 -8.98
CA GLY A 308 38.70 -6.49 -8.84
C GLY A 308 39.53 -7.53 -8.08
N VAL A 309 38.92 -8.45 -7.33
CA VAL A 309 39.61 -9.61 -6.76
C VAL A 309 39.84 -10.66 -7.84
N LYS A 310 41.06 -11.17 -7.94
CA LYS A 310 41.45 -12.22 -8.88
C LYS A 310 41.54 -13.59 -8.20
N VAL A 311 42.24 -13.67 -7.08
CA VAL A 311 42.38 -14.90 -6.29
C VAL A 311 42.77 -14.59 -4.85
N ILE A 312 42.29 -15.39 -3.90
CA ILE A 312 42.79 -15.39 -2.51
C ILE A 312 43.98 -16.36 -2.44
N LYS A 313 45.16 -15.85 -2.09
CA LYS A 313 46.40 -16.64 -1.94
C LYS A 313 46.38 -17.48 -0.68
N ASP A 314 45.97 -16.85 0.42
CA ASP A 314 45.87 -17.43 1.75
C ASP A 314 44.82 -16.65 2.54
N ILE A 315 44.13 -17.34 3.46
CA ILE A 315 43.17 -16.73 4.36
C ILE A 315 43.02 -17.60 5.62
N THR A 316 42.95 -16.95 6.77
CA THR A 316 42.72 -17.59 8.07
C THR A 316 41.73 -16.77 8.90
N ILE A 317 41.02 -17.46 9.78
CA ILE A 317 40.21 -16.85 10.83
C ILE A 317 40.70 -17.33 12.18
N LYS A 318 40.70 -16.44 13.17
CA LYS A 318 41.11 -16.75 14.54
C LYS A 318 40.17 -16.10 15.55
N ASP A 319 39.78 -16.84 16.58
CA ASP A 319 39.08 -16.29 17.75
C ASP A 319 40.07 -15.49 18.61
N CYS A 320 39.88 -14.16 18.72
CA CYS A 320 40.80 -13.30 19.46
C CYS A 320 40.66 -13.50 20.99
N ASN A 321 39.58 -14.12 21.48
CA ASN A 321 39.43 -14.46 22.89
C ASN A 321 40.16 -15.76 23.26
N ASN A 322 40.48 -16.61 22.28
CA ASN A 322 41.16 -17.87 22.51
C ASN A 322 42.65 -17.78 22.10
N PRO A 323 43.57 -17.60 23.07
CA PRO A 323 45.00 -17.51 22.78
C PRO A 323 45.60 -18.83 22.26
N GLU A 324 44.92 -19.97 22.44
CA GLU A 324 45.34 -21.29 21.92
C GLU A 324 44.87 -21.53 20.48
N ASP A 325 44.06 -20.64 19.89
CA ASP A 325 43.66 -20.74 18.49
C ASP A 325 44.83 -20.33 17.57
N GLU A 326 45.37 -21.31 16.85
CA GLU A 326 46.46 -21.13 15.89
C GLU A 326 45.96 -20.65 14.51
N GLY A 327 44.64 -20.46 14.32
CA GLY A 327 44.06 -19.94 13.07
C GLY A 327 43.89 -20.99 11.97
N GLU A 328 43.91 -22.28 12.34
CA GLU A 328 43.65 -23.40 11.42
C GLU A 328 42.15 -23.77 11.36
N SER A 329 41.30 -23.08 12.12
CA SER A 329 39.88 -23.40 12.17
C SER A 329 39.13 -22.93 10.93
N TRP A 330 38.30 -23.81 10.37
CA TRP A 330 37.37 -23.47 9.30
C TRP A 330 36.08 -22.85 9.82
N ILE A 331 35.79 -23.02 11.12
CA ILE A 331 34.55 -22.61 11.77
C ILE A 331 34.86 -22.08 13.17
N ILE A 332 34.41 -20.87 13.47
CA ILE A 332 34.45 -20.30 14.83
C ILE A 332 33.02 -20.23 15.36
N CYS A 333 32.76 -20.86 16.51
CA CYS A 333 31.47 -20.78 17.19
C CYS A 333 31.37 -19.45 17.93
N VAL A 334 30.34 -18.67 17.63
CA VAL A 334 30.06 -17.40 18.30
C VAL A 334 29.32 -17.69 19.60
N GLU A 335 29.77 -17.07 20.69
CA GLU A 335 29.10 -17.16 21.99
C GLU A 335 27.65 -16.68 21.91
N GLU A 336 26.76 -17.35 22.63
CA GLU A 336 25.34 -17.05 22.59
C GLU A 336 25.05 -15.59 22.99
N GLY A 337 24.28 -14.89 22.15
CA GLY A 337 23.90 -13.50 22.40
C GLY A 337 24.98 -12.46 22.08
N LYS A 338 26.11 -12.87 21.49
CA LYS A 338 27.14 -11.95 20.98
C LYS A 338 27.09 -11.81 19.47
N LYS A 339 27.54 -10.67 18.95
CA LYS A 339 27.81 -10.45 17.52
C LYS A 339 29.30 -10.63 17.22
N PRO A 340 29.70 -11.31 16.12
CA PRO A 340 31.09 -11.31 15.70
C PRO A 340 31.50 -9.91 15.24
N VAL A 341 32.75 -9.51 15.51
CA VAL A 341 33.33 -8.24 15.03
C VAL A 341 34.79 -8.47 14.64
N CYS A 342 35.28 -7.74 13.64
CA CYS A 342 36.70 -7.79 13.30
C CYS A 342 37.53 -7.19 14.45
N CYS A 343 38.52 -7.95 14.93
CA CYS A 343 39.44 -7.46 15.95
C CYS A 343 40.69 -6.79 15.31
N PRO A 344 41.44 -5.96 16.05
CA PRO A 344 42.59 -5.22 15.52
C PRO A 344 43.74 -6.09 14.95
N ASP A 345 43.77 -7.38 15.30
CA ASP A 345 44.76 -8.34 14.77
C ASP A 345 44.47 -8.78 13.32
N SER A 346 43.34 -8.35 12.75
CA SER A 346 43.00 -8.63 11.34
C SER A 346 43.99 -7.97 10.39
N ALA A 347 44.50 -8.72 9.41
CA ALA A 347 45.54 -8.24 8.49
C ALA A 347 45.23 -8.59 7.03
N TYR A 348 45.22 -7.57 6.16
CA TYR A 348 44.94 -7.74 4.74
C TYR A 348 46.16 -7.35 3.92
N SER A 349 46.64 -8.25 3.06
CA SER A 349 47.76 -7.99 2.16
C SER A 349 47.32 -8.12 0.71
N TYR A 350 47.67 -7.15 -0.13
CA TYR A 350 47.23 -7.07 -1.52
C TYR A 350 48.40 -7.23 -2.47
N TYR A 351 48.17 -7.93 -3.59
CA TYR A 351 49.19 -8.19 -4.60
C TYR A 351 48.66 -7.95 -6.01
N LYS A 352 49.47 -7.34 -6.87
CA LYS A 352 49.28 -7.34 -8.32
C LYS A 352 50.33 -8.26 -8.94
N SER A 353 49.93 -9.49 -9.27
CA SER A 353 50.83 -10.59 -9.62
C SER A 353 51.83 -10.89 -8.47
N VAL A 354 53.10 -10.50 -8.64
CA VAL A 354 54.18 -10.72 -7.65
C VAL A 354 54.49 -9.48 -6.82
N LEU A 355 53.91 -8.32 -7.15
CA LEU A 355 54.21 -7.06 -6.48
C LEU A 355 53.23 -6.83 -5.32
N PRO A 356 53.72 -6.71 -4.07
CA PRO A 356 52.87 -6.28 -2.96
C PRO A 356 52.45 -4.83 -3.18
N VAL A 357 51.18 -4.55 -2.90
CA VAL A 357 50.61 -3.20 -2.97
C VAL A 357 50.44 -2.66 -1.55
N ASN A 358 50.79 -1.40 -1.36
CA ASN A 358 50.55 -0.68 -0.13
C ASN A 358 49.25 0.13 -0.27
N VAL A 359 48.26 -0.16 0.56
CA VAL A 359 46.94 0.44 0.50
C VAL A 359 46.92 1.71 1.34
N ASN A 360 46.42 2.81 0.78
CA ASN A 360 46.27 4.05 1.52
C ASN A 360 45.00 4.03 2.37
N HIS A 361 45.13 3.78 3.67
CA HIS A 361 44.02 3.73 4.62
C HIS A 361 43.11 4.97 4.58
N LYS A 362 43.66 6.19 4.42
CA LYS A 362 42.83 7.40 4.36
C LYS A 362 41.86 7.44 3.18
N LYS A 363 42.25 6.83 2.05
CA LYS A 363 41.37 6.71 0.89
C LYS A 363 40.33 5.61 1.09
N VAL A 364 40.70 4.53 1.75
CA VAL A 364 39.78 3.44 2.12
C VAL A 364 38.67 3.99 3.02
N ASP A 365 39.04 4.76 4.04
CA ASP A 365 38.08 5.44 4.94
C ASP A 365 37.15 6.35 4.12
N ALA A 366 37.69 7.15 3.19
CA ALA A 366 36.88 8.00 2.33
C ALA A 366 35.89 7.21 1.44
N TYR A 367 36.27 6.03 0.93
CA TYR A 367 35.36 5.16 0.19
C TYR A 367 34.29 4.55 1.08
N LEU A 368 34.62 4.14 2.31
CA LEU A 368 33.65 3.63 3.28
C LEU A 368 32.62 4.70 3.63
N ASP A 369 33.07 5.93 3.91
CA ASP A 369 32.21 7.09 4.18
C ASP A 369 31.26 7.39 3.00
N GLU A 370 31.76 7.30 1.76
CA GLU A 370 30.95 7.51 0.56
C GLU A 370 29.87 6.43 0.44
N MET A 371 30.21 5.16 0.70
CA MET A 371 29.24 4.05 0.67
C MET A 371 28.21 4.15 1.78
N GLU A 372 28.56 4.69 2.95
CA GLU A 372 27.62 4.94 4.04
C GLU A 372 26.66 6.08 3.69
N LYS A 373 27.17 7.20 3.17
CA LYS A 373 26.36 8.32 2.69
C LYS A 373 25.40 7.90 1.58
N ALA A 374 25.86 7.08 0.64
CA ALA A 374 25.01 6.54 -0.41
C ALA A 374 23.88 5.67 0.16
N ALA A 375 24.18 4.81 1.15
CA ALA A 375 23.18 3.98 1.82
C ALA A 375 22.15 4.82 2.59
N LYS A 376 22.59 5.86 3.32
CA LYS A 376 21.69 6.81 4.01
C LYS A 376 20.79 7.54 3.00
N ALA A 377 21.32 8.00 1.87
CA ALA A 377 20.53 8.65 0.84
C ALA A 377 19.50 7.72 0.18
N GLU A 378 19.84 6.45 -0.05
CA GLU A 378 18.88 5.43 -0.51
C GLU A 378 17.75 5.21 0.50
N GLN A 379 18.08 5.14 1.80
CA GLN A 379 17.11 5.00 2.88
C GLN A 379 16.17 6.21 2.98
N GLU A 380 16.68 7.44 2.82
CA GLU A 380 15.84 8.63 2.79
C GLU A 380 14.85 8.60 1.63
N GLN A 381 15.26 8.08 0.46
CA GLN A 381 14.37 7.92 -0.69
C GLN A 381 13.27 6.88 -0.44
N ALA A 382 13.58 5.79 0.28
CA ALA A 382 12.63 4.74 0.64
C ALA A 382 11.45 5.25 1.46
N ARG A 383 11.65 6.35 2.21
CA ARG A 383 10.62 7.03 3.01
C ARG A 383 9.51 7.66 2.18
N PHE A 384 9.79 8.00 0.91
CA PHE A 384 8.82 8.69 0.06
C PHE A 384 7.99 7.70 -0.76
N ASN A 385 6.76 8.10 -1.10
CA ASN A 385 5.84 7.34 -1.97
C ASN A 385 5.56 5.92 -1.44
N MET A 386 5.26 5.81 -0.15
CA MET A 386 4.85 4.57 0.51
C MET A 386 3.41 4.13 0.13
N GLU A 387 2.69 4.96 -0.63
CA GLU A 387 1.35 4.67 -1.13
C GLU A 387 1.36 4.58 -2.66
N PRO A 388 0.50 3.72 -3.25
CA PRO A 388 0.32 3.71 -4.69
C PRO A 388 -0.26 5.04 -5.17
N GLU A 389 0.14 5.47 -6.36
CA GLU A 389 -0.46 6.62 -7.02
C GLU A 389 -1.91 6.31 -7.40
N ILE A 390 -2.81 7.24 -7.08
CA ILE A 390 -4.23 7.14 -7.40
C ILE A 390 -4.44 7.86 -8.73
N PRO A 391 -5.11 7.23 -9.71
CA PRO A 391 -5.33 7.84 -11.01
C PRO A 391 -6.17 9.12 -10.86
N ALA A 392 -5.80 10.15 -11.61
CA ALA A 392 -6.59 11.37 -11.72
C ALA A 392 -7.67 11.18 -12.79
N GLY A 393 -8.91 11.52 -12.43
CA GLY A 393 -10.04 11.56 -13.35
C GLY A 393 -10.37 12.98 -13.79
N ARG A 394 -11.18 13.09 -14.84
CA ARG A 394 -11.80 14.35 -15.27
C ARG A 394 -13.30 14.29 -15.01
N PHE A 395 -13.83 15.30 -14.32
CA PHE A 395 -15.27 15.45 -14.16
C PHE A 395 -15.94 15.75 -15.51
N LEU A 396 -16.95 14.94 -15.85
CA LEU A 396 -17.68 15.03 -17.12
C LEU A 396 -19.18 15.26 -16.93
N ASN A 397 -19.64 15.54 -15.70
CA ASN A 397 -21.05 15.77 -15.38
C ASN A 397 -21.98 14.68 -15.93
N THR A 398 -21.65 13.41 -15.66
CA THR A 398 -22.32 12.24 -16.26
C THR A 398 -23.82 12.17 -15.98
N GLY A 399 -24.28 12.82 -14.91
CA GLY A 399 -25.68 12.87 -14.52
C GLY A 399 -26.54 13.91 -15.24
N GLU A 400 -25.98 14.83 -16.03
CA GLU A 400 -26.76 15.85 -16.72
C GLU A 400 -27.63 15.27 -17.84
N THR A 401 -28.93 15.57 -17.87
CA THR A 401 -29.81 15.14 -18.96
C THR A 401 -30.75 16.26 -19.41
N THR A 402 -31.17 16.19 -20.67
CA THR A 402 -32.26 16.99 -21.24
C THR A 402 -33.42 16.11 -21.67
N THR A 403 -34.59 16.71 -21.90
CA THR A 403 -35.77 15.97 -22.38
C THR A 403 -35.57 15.43 -23.81
N ILE A 404 -35.99 14.19 -24.06
CA ILE A 404 -36.02 13.59 -25.40
C ILE A 404 -37.01 14.29 -26.32
N GLN A 405 -37.97 15.06 -25.76
CA GLN A 405 -38.98 15.80 -26.53
C GLN A 405 -38.36 16.83 -27.47
N ASN A 406 -37.16 17.30 -27.15
CA ASN A 406 -36.45 18.29 -27.95
C ASN A 406 -35.79 17.70 -29.21
N ASP A 407 -35.60 16.38 -29.26
CA ASP A 407 -35.00 15.67 -30.40
C ASP A 407 -36.03 15.25 -31.46
N PHE A 408 -37.32 15.40 -31.14
CA PHE A 408 -38.40 15.10 -32.10
C PHE A 408 -38.44 16.13 -33.25
N PRO A 409 -38.84 15.71 -34.46
CA PRO A 409 -39.06 16.63 -35.56
C PRO A 409 -40.06 17.75 -35.23
N ASP A 410 -39.80 18.96 -35.73
CA ASP A 410 -40.63 20.16 -35.48
C ASP A 410 -42.13 19.97 -35.81
N THR A 411 -42.47 19.06 -36.74
CA THR A 411 -43.84 18.74 -37.12
C THR A 411 -44.70 18.22 -35.96
N TYR A 412 -44.06 17.60 -34.96
CA TYR A 412 -44.72 17.14 -33.73
C TYR A 412 -45.13 18.32 -32.83
N GLY A 413 -44.42 19.45 -32.92
CA GLY A 413 -44.75 20.68 -32.20
C GLY A 413 -44.50 20.61 -30.69
N ILE A 414 -43.69 19.65 -30.23
CA ILE A 414 -43.38 19.42 -28.82
C ILE A 414 -42.03 19.97 -28.38
N GLY A 415 -41.07 20.12 -29.30
CA GLY A 415 -39.75 20.68 -29.02
C GLY A 415 -39.74 22.18 -28.72
N PRO A 416 -38.56 22.83 -28.71
CA PRO A 416 -38.37 24.20 -28.21
C PRO A 416 -39.18 25.25 -28.98
N ASN A 417 -39.26 25.08 -30.31
CA ASN A 417 -40.03 25.94 -31.21
C ASN A 417 -41.53 25.90 -30.85
N GLY A 418 -42.03 24.71 -30.54
CA GLY A 418 -43.44 24.46 -30.27
C GLY A 418 -44.36 24.73 -31.47
N LEU A 419 -45.66 24.81 -31.21
CA LEU A 419 -46.65 25.12 -32.24
C LEU A 419 -46.83 26.64 -32.44
N PRO A 420 -47.07 27.10 -33.69
CA PRO A 420 -47.44 28.48 -33.95
C PRO A 420 -48.69 28.93 -33.19
N SER A 421 -48.75 30.22 -32.81
CA SER A 421 -49.83 30.77 -31.99
C SER A 421 -51.22 30.68 -32.64
N HIS A 422 -51.28 30.70 -33.97
CA HIS A 422 -52.52 30.65 -34.76
C HIS A 422 -53.11 29.24 -34.91
N VAL A 423 -52.42 28.20 -34.42
CA VAL A 423 -52.90 26.81 -34.47
C VAL A 423 -54.11 26.62 -33.56
N GLU A 424 -55.08 25.81 -34.03
CA GLU A 424 -56.31 25.49 -33.31
C GLU A 424 -56.06 24.85 -31.94
N THR A 425 -56.98 25.09 -30.98
CA THR A 425 -56.91 24.54 -29.62
C THR A 425 -56.80 23.02 -29.61
N ALA A 426 -57.46 22.32 -30.54
CA ALA A 426 -57.40 20.87 -30.66
C ALA A 426 -55.97 20.37 -30.91
N ARG A 427 -55.23 20.99 -31.84
CA ARG A 427 -53.85 20.61 -32.15
C ARG A 427 -52.90 20.96 -31.01
N LYS A 428 -53.13 22.08 -30.30
CA LYS A 428 -52.40 22.41 -29.07
C LYS A 428 -52.63 21.36 -27.98
N ALA A 429 -53.87 20.87 -27.82
CA ALA A 429 -54.20 19.82 -26.85
C ALA A 429 -53.52 18.47 -27.20
N GLN A 430 -53.50 18.08 -28.48
CA GLN A 430 -52.78 16.88 -28.94
C GLN A 430 -51.28 16.95 -28.64
N ALA A 431 -50.64 18.09 -28.89
CA ALA A 431 -49.23 18.27 -28.55
C ALA A 431 -49.01 18.12 -27.03
N LYS A 432 -49.87 18.72 -26.20
CA LYS A 432 -49.80 18.54 -24.72
C LYS A 432 -49.99 17.09 -24.29
N GLN A 433 -50.90 16.35 -24.93
CA GLN A 433 -51.10 14.93 -24.65
C GLN A 433 -49.82 14.12 -24.95
N LEU A 434 -49.18 14.37 -26.10
CA LEU A 434 -47.91 13.72 -26.43
C LEU A 434 -46.79 14.08 -25.45
N LYS A 435 -46.68 15.36 -25.06
CA LYS A 435 -45.71 15.78 -24.03
C LYS A 435 -45.94 15.05 -22.71
N GLY A 436 -47.19 14.94 -22.26
CA GLY A 436 -47.54 14.20 -21.05
C GLY A 436 -47.22 12.71 -21.14
N TYR A 437 -47.40 12.09 -22.31
CA TYR A 437 -47.01 10.70 -22.56
C TYR A 437 -45.48 10.50 -22.50
N LEU A 438 -44.72 11.37 -23.16
CA LEU A 438 -43.25 11.28 -23.21
C LEU A 438 -42.59 11.59 -21.86
N LEU A 439 -43.23 12.42 -21.03
CA LEU A 439 -42.72 12.79 -19.72
C LEU A 439 -42.46 11.58 -18.80
N PHE A 440 -43.25 10.50 -18.95
CA PHE A 440 -43.00 9.25 -18.23
C PHE A 440 -41.60 8.68 -18.53
N PHE A 441 -41.23 8.64 -19.81
CA PHE A 441 -39.93 8.13 -20.24
C PHE A 441 -38.80 9.11 -19.91
N ASP A 442 -39.04 10.41 -20.07
CA ASP A 442 -38.09 11.44 -19.65
C ASP A 442 -37.73 11.29 -18.18
N GLN A 443 -38.72 11.13 -17.30
CA GLN A 443 -38.44 10.98 -15.86
C GLN A 443 -37.68 9.69 -15.56
N MET A 444 -37.99 8.58 -16.24
CA MET A 444 -37.23 7.35 -16.08
C MET A 444 -35.75 7.54 -16.44
N LEU A 445 -35.48 8.14 -17.60
CA LEU A 445 -34.11 8.43 -18.05
C LEU A 445 -33.41 9.39 -17.10
N ALA A 446 -34.07 10.48 -16.70
CA ALA A 446 -33.54 11.43 -15.73
C ALA A 446 -33.16 10.78 -14.41
N THR A 447 -33.98 9.87 -13.90
CA THR A 447 -33.67 9.05 -12.74
C THR A 447 -32.40 8.20 -12.97
N TYR A 448 -32.24 7.52 -14.11
CA TYR A 448 -31.02 6.74 -14.38
C TYR A 448 -29.76 7.61 -14.42
N PHE A 449 -29.81 8.76 -15.10
CA PHE A 449 -28.69 9.71 -15.11
C PHE A 449 -28.39 10.26 -13.70
N ALA A 450 -29.41 10.52 -12.88
CA ALA A 450 -29.23 10.96 -11.50
C ALA A 450 -28.45 9.92 -10.67
N HIS A 451 -28.75 8.62 -10.84
CA HIS A 451 -27.98 7.55 -10.19
C HIS A 451 -26.53 7.52 -10.68
N LEU A 452 -26.31 7.68 -11.98
CA LEU A 452 -24.96 7.71 -12.55
C LEU A 452 -24.12 8.85 -11.96
N GLY A 453 -24.73 10.03 -11.77
CA GLY A 453 -24.07 11.17 -11.12
C GLY A 453 -23.74 10.93 -9.64
N LYS A 454 -24.37 9.96 -8.99
CA LYS A 454 -24.19 9.63 -7.57
C LYS A 454 -23.31 8.40 -7.31
N VAL A 455 -22.73 7.78 -8.33
CA VAL A 455 -21.88 6.57 -8.17
C VAL A 455 -20.73 6.81 -7.18
N LYS A 456 -20.04 7.95 -7.27
CA LYS A 456 -18.94 8.31 -6.35
C LYS A 456 -19.38 8.39 -4.89
N ASP A 457 -20.59 8.88 -4.64
CA ASP A 457 -21.15 9.05 -3.31
C ASP A 457 -21.62 7.71 -2.74
N ILE A 458 -22.21 6.86 -3.59
CA ILE A 458 -22.72 5.53 -3.22
C ILE A 458 -21.57 4.58 -2.86
N LEU A 459 -20.47 4.63 -3.62
CA LEU A 459 -19.31 3.75 -3.42
C LEU A 459 -18.31 4.28 -2.37
N SER A 460 -18.49 5.51 -1.89
CA SER A 460 -17.63 6.12 -0.87
C SER A 460 -17.72 5.41 0.48
N VAL A 461 -16.58 5.30 1.17
CA VAL A 461 -16.49 4.70 2.51
C VAL A 461 -16.98 5.61 3.63
N ASP A 462 -17.22 6.90 3.35
CA ASP A 462 -17.60 7.88 4.38
C ASP A 462 -19.00 7.66 4.97
N ASN A 463 -19.82 6.86 4.28
CA ASN A 463 -21.17 6.46 4.66
C ASN A 463 -22.12 7.63 5.00
N LYS A 464 -21.84 8.84 4.52
CA LYS A 464 -22.67 10.03 4.79
C LYS A 464 -23.98 10.00 4.03
N LEU A 465 -24.00 9.43 2.82
CA LEU A 465 -25.17 9.34 1.98
C LEU A 465 -26.27 8.49 2.64
N LYS A 466 -27.46 9.07 2.78
CA LYS A 466 -28.61 8.43 3.45
C LYS A 466 -29.55 7.74 2.47
N GLU A 467 -29.78 8.34 1.31
CA GLU A 467 -30.56 7.75 0.24
C GLU A 467 -29.73 6.80 -0.61
N THR A 468 -30.41 5.90 -1.31
CA THR A 468 -29.84 4.98 -2.31
C THR A 468 -30.58 5.04 -3.64
N TYR A 469 -31.71 5.76 -3.72
CA TYR A 469 -32.36 6.12 -4.97
C TYR A 469 -32.31 7.63 -5.20
N PHE A 470 -32.05 8.03 -6.44
CA PHE A 470 -31.92 9.42 -6.84
C PHE A 470 -32.78 9.72 -8.06
N ALA A 471 -33.50 10.83 -8.01
CA ALA A 471 -34.20 11.41 -9.15
C ALA A 471 -33.61 12.79 -9.42
N GLN A 472 -33.71 13.23 -10.67
CA GLN A 472 -33.54 14.64 -11.01
C GLN A 472 -34.76 15.13 -11.77
N ALA A 473 -35.03 16.43 -11.64
CA ALA A 473 -36.10 17.08 -12.36
C ALA A 473 -35.83 17.07 -13.87
N VAL A 474 -36.85 16.75 -14.67
CA VAL A 474 -36.76 16.86 -16.14
C VAL A 474 -36.76 18.33 -16.53
N LYS A 475 -35.68 18.77 -17.18
CA LYS A 475 -35.48 20.16 -17.59
C LYS A 475 -35.88 20.40 -19.05
N ASP A 476 -35.95 21.67 -19.44
CA ASP A 476 -36.14 22.13 -20.82
C ASP A 476 -37.46 21.77 -21.52
N ILE A 477 -38.51 21.45 -20.75
CA ILE A 477 -39.85 21.25 -21.30
C ILE A 477 -40.63 22.56 -21.32
N LYS A 478 -40.89 23.08 -22.53
CA LYS A 478 -41.72 24.27 -22.73
C LYS A 478 -43.16 24.04 -22.27
N GLY A 479 -43.60 24.82 -21.28
CA GLY A 479 -44.95 24.76 -20.71
C GLY A 479 -45.13 23.63 -19.70
N PHE A 480 -44.05 23.20 -19.03
CA PHE A 480 -44.07 22.09 -18.08
C PHE A 480 -45.11 22.22 -16.96
N SER A 481 -45.28 23.43 -16.40
CA SER A 481 -46.27 23.72 -15.35
C SER A 481 -47.74 23.52 -15.80
N GLU A 482 -47.99 23.42 -17.10
CA GLU A 482 -49.30 23.09 -17.65
C GLU A 482 -49.54 21.57 -17.77
N LEU A 483 -48.51 20.75 -17.60
CA LEU A 483 -48.55 19.29 -17.75
C LEU A 483 -48.68 18.57 -16.41
N VAL A 484 -47.95 19.03 -15.37
CA VAL A 484 -47.90 18.38 -14.06
C VAL A 484 -48.05 19.41 -12.95
N SER A 485 -48.79 19.04 -11.90
CA SER A 485 -48.95 19.83 -10.68
C SER A 485 -48.25 19.15 -9.50
N GLY A 486 -47.56 19.93 -8.66
CA GLY A 486 -46.91 19.41 -7.45
C GLY A 486 -45.59 18.67 -7.71
N TYR A 487 -44.93 18.97 -8.84
CA TYR A 487 -43.63 18.43 -9.19
C TYR A 487 -42.51 19.38 -8.72
N PRO A 488 -41.56 18.94 -7.88
CA PRO A 488 -40.42 19.76 -7.47
C PRO A 488 -39.44 19.99 -8.64
N GLU A 489 -39.60 21.11 -9.36
CA GLU A 489 -38.77 21.41 -10.56
C GLU A 489 -37.33 21.85 -10.24
N ASN A 490 -37.09 22.37 -9.02
CA ASN A 490 -35.81 22.96 -8.62
C ASN A 490 -35.23 22.31 -7.36
N ASP A 491 -35.74 21.13 -6.97
CA ASP A 491 -35.37 20.44 -5.74
C ASP A 491 -35.35 18.92 -5.98
N ASP A 492 -34.19 18.44 -6.42
CA ASP A 492 -33.98 17.04 -6.79
C ASP A 492 -34.05 16.11 -5.56
N GLU A 493 -33.70 16.60 -4.36
CA GLU A 493 -33.85 15.85 -3.10
C GLU A 493 -35.33 15.65 -2.79
N ALA A 494 -36.13 16.73 -2.81
CA ALA A 494 -37.57 16.63 -2.59
C ALA A 494 -38.28 15.76 -3.64
N LEU A 495 -37.81 15.77 -4.90
CA LEU A 495 -38.32 14.90 -5.95
C LEU A 495 -37.95 13.43 -5.69
N SER A 496 -36.71 13.15 -5.26
CA SER A 496 -36.26 11.81 -4.90
C SER A 496 -37.09 11.24 -3.74
N ASP A 497 -37.34 12.04 -2.70
CA ASP A 497 -38.21 11.67 -1.60
C ASP A 497 -39.65 11.40 -2.06
N LEU A 498 -40.20 12.25 -2.92
CA LEU A 498 -41.55 12.09 -3.44
C LEU A 498 -41.72 10.79 -4.23
N LEU A 499 -40.72 10.40 -5.03
CA LEU A 499 -40.78 9.22 -5.88
C LEU A 499 -40.36 7.92 -5.18
N PHE A 500 -39.40 7.98 -4.25
CA PHE A 500 -38.71 6.79 -3.74
C PHE A 500 -38.74 6.61 -2.23
N SER A 501 -39.23 7.55 -1.42
CA SER A 501 -39.22 7.40 0.06
C SER A 501 -39.87 6.11 0.58
N GLY A 502 -40.89 5.60 -0.11
CA GLY A 502 -41.55 4.33 0.24
C GLY A 502 -40.83 3.07 -0.26
N LEU A 503 -39.84 3.21 -1.15
CA LEU A 503 -39.08 2.14 -1.78
C LEU A 503 -37.62 2.08 -1.30
N ASP A 504 -37.09 3.20 -0.80
CA ASP A 504 -35.70 3.33 -0.38
C ASP A 504 -35.49 2.82 1.06
N ASN A 505 -35.44 1.50 1.20
CA ASN A 505 -35.01 0.88 2.46
C ASN A 505 -33.47 0.78 2.49
N ARG A 506 -32.82 1.85 2.96
CA ARG A 506 -31.35 1.94 3.08
C ARG A 506 -30.72 0.72 3.77
N VAL A 507 -31.34 0.20 4.83
CA VAL A 507 -30.77 -0.91 5.61
C VAL A 507 -30.75 -2.19 4.79
N GLU A 508 -31.83 -2.49 4.06
CA GLU A 508 -31.91 -3.68 3.21
C GLU A 508 -31.07 -3.57 1.95
N ARG A 509 -30.83 -2.36 1.43
CA ARG A 509 -30.05 -2.17 0.21
C ARG A 509 -28.54 -2.11 0.45
N LYS A 510 -28.13 -1.69 1.64
CA LYS A 510 -26.71 -1.56 2.00
C LYS A 510 -26.11 -2.86 2.55
N ASN A 511 -26.92 -3.70 3.19
CA ASN A 511 -26.52 -5.04 3.66
C ASN A 511 -26.84 -6.08 2.59
#